data_AF-A0A9E6JFN7-F1
#
_entry.id   AF-A0A9E6JFN7-F1
#
_cell.length_a   1.000
_cell.length_b   1.000
_cell.length_c   1.000
_cell.angle_alpha   90.00
_cell.angle_beta   90.00
_cell.angle_gamma   90.00
#
_symmetry.space_group_name_H-M   'P 1'
#
loop_
_entity.id
_entity.type
_entity.pdbx_description
1 polymer ?
#
loop_
_entity_poly.entity_id
_entity_poly.type
_entity_poly.pdbx_seq_one_letter_code
_entity_poly.pdbx_strand_id
1 'polypeptide(L)'
;MNSAERETAIDRYMPAVEAIVERWAVGKPLNPFSNKANGYYRLTSYLLEYLIEHNAFPAGVHEMPEGRDRFNNIEPSFPVDFDVVVGDASLP
;
A
#
# COMPACT_ATOMS: atom_id res chain seq x y z
N MET A 1 2.17 -20.43 2.27
CA MET A 1 2.40 -19.85 3.61
C MET A 1 1.19 -20.17 4.48
N ASN A 2 1.40 -20.69 5.69
CA ASN A 2 0.33 -20.94 6.65
C ASN A 2 -0.08 -19.64 7.38
N SER A 3 -1.17 -19.65 8.14
CA SER A 3 -1.69 -18.45 8.81
C SER A 3 -0.69 -17.82 9.79
N ALA A 4 0.08 -18.61 10.53
CA ALA A 4 1.05 -18.10 11.50
C ALA A 4 2.28 -17.47 10.83
N GLU A 5 2.76 -18.06 9.74
CA GLU A 5 3.82 -17.48 8.91
C GLU A 5 3.36 -16.15 8.30
N ARG A 6 2.08 -16.06 7.89
CA ARG A 6 1.50 -14.84 7.35
C ARG A 6 1.39 -13.74 8.39
N GLU A 7 0.89 -14.04 9.60
CA GLU A 7 0.83 -13.08 10.70
C GLU A 7 2.22 -12.55 11.05
N THR A 8 3.23 -13.43 11.11
CA THR A 8 4.63 -13.04 11.34
C THR A 8 5.15 -12.09 10.24
N ALA A 9 4.82 -12.37 8.98
CA ALA A 9 5.21 -11.52 7.86
C ALA A 9 4.49 -10.15 7.90
N ILE A 10 3.22 -10.12 8.31
CA ILE A 10 2.46 -8.88 8.52
C ILE A 10 3.15 -8.03 9.58
N ASP A 11 3.44 -8.59 10.75
CA ASP A 11 4.09 -7.86 11.86
C ASP A 11 5.47 -7.33 11.45
N ARG A 12 6.21 -8.09 10.63
CA ARG A 12 7.50 -7.68 10.10
C ARG A 12 7.39 -6.48 9.14
N TYR A 13 6.47 -6.53 8.18
CA TYR A 13 6.45 -5.55 7.08
C TYR A 13 5.57 -4.34 7.34
N MET A 14 4.51 -4.46 8.15
CA MET A 14 3.53 -3.39 8.34
C MET A 14 4.16 -2.04 8.74
N PRO A 15 5.13 -1.96 9.68
CA PRO A 15 5.73 -0.68 10.04
C PRO A 15 6.41 0.05 8.87
N ALA A 16 7.10 -0.70 7.99
CA ALA A 16 7.73 -0.14 6.81
C ALA A 16 6.69 0.29 5.77
N VAL A 17 5.65 -0.52 5.57
CA VAL A 17 4.52 -0.20 4.68
C VAL A 17 3.82 1.09 5.12
N GLU A 18 3.49 1.22 6.41
CA GLU A 18 2.85 2.42 6.95
C GLU A 18 3.73 3.66 6.74
N ALA A 19 5.03 3.57 7.05
CA ALA A 19 5.95 4.69 6.84
C ALA A 19 6.03 5.14 5.37
N ILE A 20 6.04 4.19 4.43
CA ILE A 20 6.05 4.48 2.98
C ILE A 20 4.74 5.16 2.57
N VAL A 21 3.60 4.60 2.96
CA VAL A 21 2.28 5.10 2.53
C VAL A 21 1.96 6.45 3.16
N GLU A 22 2.37 6.70 4.41
CA GLU A 22 2.21 8.00 5.06
C GLU A 22 3.02 9.09 4.34
N ARG A 23 4.25 8.80 3.90
CA ARG A 23 5.03 9.74 3.07
C ARG A 23 4.37 10.01 1.74
N TRP A 24 3.89 8.96 1.06
CA TRP A 24 3.16 9.10 -0.19
C TRP A 24 1.88 9.93 -0.04
N ALA A 25 1.18 9.83 1.10
CA ALA A 25 -0.07 10.51 1.35
C ALA A 25 0.06 12.04 1.50
N VAL A 26 1.26 12.56 1.77
CA VAL A 26 1.49 13.99 2.00
C VAL A 26 1.04 14.83 0.79
N GLY A 27 0.17 15.81 1.04
CA GLY A 27 -0.33 16.74 0.01
C GLY A 27 -1.38 16.15 -0.95
N LYS A 28 -1.76 14.88 -0.79
CA LYS A 28 -2.81 14.25 -1.61
C LYS A 28 -4.22 14.59 -1.10
N PRO A 29 -5.23 14.59 -2.00
CA PRO A 29 -6.61 14.80 -1.59
C PRO A 29 -7.06 13.77 -0.56
N LEU A 30 -7.67 14.26 0.53
CA LEU A 30 -8.20 13.42 1.59
C LEU A 30 -9.57 12.88 1.22
N ASN A 31 -9.81 11.64 1.64
CA ASN A 31 -11.14 11.07 1.70
C ASN A 31 -11.88 11.65 2.93
N PRO A 32 -13.08 12.25 2.75
CA PRO A 32 -13.79 12.94 3.82
C PRO A 32 -14.30 12.00 4.93
N PHE A 33 -14.28 10.68 4.71
CA PHE A 33 -14.80 9.69 5.64
C PHE A 33 -13.71 9.01 6.48
N SER A 34 -12.50 8.86 5.95
CA SER A 34 -11.36 8.25 6.67
C SER A 34 -10.32 9.25 7.13
N ASN A 35 -10.36 10.50 6.63
CA ASN A 35 -9.32 11.50 6.83
C ASN A 35 -7.92 11.03 6.37
N LYS A 36 -7.87 10.05 5.46
CA LYS A 36 -6.68 9.54 4.79
C LYS A 36 -6.71 9.90 3.31
N ALA A 37 -5.54 9.92 2.65
CA ALA A 37 -5.47 10.13 1.21
C ALA A 37 -6.33 9.11 0.44
N ASN A 38 -6.93 9.52 -0.68
CA ASN A 38 -7.60 8.59 -1.59
C ASN A 38 -6.62 7.51 -2.04
N GLY A 39 -7.00 6.23 -1.94
CA GLY A 39 -6.13 5.09 -2.27
C GLY A 39 -5.15 4.67 -1.17
N TYR A 40 -5.12 5.35 -0.01
CA TYR A 40 -4.24 5.01 1.13
C TYR A 40 -4.30 3.53 1.49
N TYR A 41 -5.48 3.02 1.84
CA TYR A 41 -5.63 1.62 2.25
C TYR A 41 -5.39 0.64 1.11
N ARG A 42 -5.72 1.01 -0.14
CA ARG A 42 -5.44 0.17 -1.30
C ARG A 42 -3.94 0.01 -1.52
N LEU A 43 -3.18 1.10 -1.41
CA LEU A 43 -1.72 1.06 -1.51
C LEU A 43 -1.10 0.29 -0.34
N THR A 44 -1.60 0.50 0.89
CA THR A 44 -1.18 -0.28 2.08
C THR A 44 -1.35 -1.77 1.85
N SER A 45 -2.54 -2.21 1.46
CA SER A 45 -2.83 -3.62 1.21
C SER A 45 -1.98 -4.17 0.06
N TYR A 46 -1.90 -3.45 -1.06
CA TYR A 46 -1.10 -3.88 -2.21
C TYR A 46 0.37 -4.10 -1.83
N LEU A 47 0.98 -3.10 -1.17
CA LEU A 47 2.39 -3.17 -0.80
C LEU A 47 2.65 -4.28 0.22
N LEU A 48 1.77 -4.45 1.20
CA LEU A 48 1.88 -5.52 2.18
C LEU A 48 1.83 -6.91 1.53
N GLU A 49 0.84 -7.16 0.66
CA GLU A 49 0.73 -8.44 -0.04
C GLU A 49 1.96 -8.70 -0.92
N TYR A 50 2.44 -7.68 -1.63
CA TYR A 50 3.61 -7.80 -2.48
C TYR A 50 4.85 -8.19 -1.66
N LEU A 51 5.08 -7.55 -0.51
CA LEU A 51 6.20 -7.88 0.37
C LEU A 51 6.10 -9.27 0.96
N ILE A 52 4.89 -9.70 1.33
CA ILE A 52 4.62 -11.05 1.82
C ILE A 52 4.92 -12.10 0.75
N GLU A 53 4.53 -11.85 -0.51
CA GLU A 53 4.69 -12.80 -1.61
C GLU A 53 6.12 -12.85 -2.16
N HIS A 54 6.77 -11.69 -2.29
CA HIS A 54 8.03 -11.57 -3.03
C HIS A 54 9.24 -11.32 -2.13
N ASN A 55 9.05 -10.95 -0.86
CA ASN A 55 10.13 -10.55 0.05
C ASN A 55 11.05 -9.47 -0.58
N ALA A 56 10.46 -8.58 -1.37
CA ALA A 56 11.14 -7.52 -2.11
C ALA A 56 10.15 -6.38 -2.37
N PHE A 57 10.63 -5.14 -2.41
CA PHE A 57 9.79 -4.02 -2.84
C PHE A 57 9.42 -4.16 -4.33
N PRO A 58 8.20 -3.73 -4.72
CA PRO A 58 7.86 -3.56 -6.13
C PRO A 58 8.75 -2.46 -6.75
N ALA A 59 8.95 -2.53 -8.06
CA ALA A 59 9.79 -1.60 -8.81
C ALA A 59 9.07 -1.09 -10.07
N GLY A 60 9.36 0.15 -10.46
CA GLY A 60 8.70 0.81 -11.59
C GLY A 60 7.23 1.14 -11.36
N VAL A 61 6.49 1.34 -12.45
CA VAL A 61 5.08 1.78 -12.41
C VAL A 61 4.14 0.59 -12.41
N HIS A 62 3.27 0.53 -11.41
CA HIS A 62 2.22 -0.48 -11.29
C HIS A 62 0.85 0.18 -11.29
N GLU A 63 -0.12 -0.43 -11.97
CA GLU A 63 -1.53 -0.06 -11.87
C GLU A 63 -2.13 -0.64 -10.58
N MET A 64 -2.66 0.22 -9.72
CA MET A 64 -3.40 -0.23 -8.54
C MET A 64 -4.75 -0.82 -8.94
N PRO A 65 -5.18 -1.94 -8.33
CA PRO A 65 -6.45 -2.53 -8.67
C PRO A 65 -7.61 -1.56 -8.38
N GLU A 66 -8.67 -1.67 -9.20
CA GLU A 66 -9.94 -1.00 -8.93
C GLU A 66 -10.44 -1.34 -7.52
N GLY A 67 -10.93 -0.33 -6.82
CA GLY A 67 -11.44 -0.44 -5.47
C GLY A 67 -12.95 -0.39 -5.39
N ARG A 68 -13.47 -0.59 -4.19
CA ARG A 68 -14.84 -0.22 -3.85
C ARG A 68 -14.83 0.62 -2.59
N ASP A 69 -15.58 1.72 -2.62
CA ASP A 69 -15.79 2.52 -1.43
C ASP A 69 -16.81 1.86 -0.48
N ARG A 70 -17.02 2.48 0.69
CA ARG A 70 -17.99 2.00 1.70
C ARG A 70 -19.45 2.00 1.23
N PHE A 71 -19.76 2.69 0.14
CA PHE A 71 -21.08 2.76 -0.47
C PHE A 71 -21.21 1.83 -1.67
N ASN A 72 -20.22 0.95 -1.88
CA ASN A 72 -20.14 0.01 -2.99
C ASN A 72 -19.97 0.66 -4.39
N ASN A 73 -19.54 1.93 -4.45
CA ASN A 73 -19.14 2.58 -5.70
C ASN A 73 -17.75 2.11 -6.12
N ILE A 74 -17.52 2.04 -7.43
CA ILE A 74 -16.20 1.72 -7.98
C ILE A 74 -15.26 2.90 -7.73
N GLU A 75 -14.11 2.64 -7.14
CA GLU A 75 -12.99 3.57 -7.14
C GLU A 75 -12.05 3.20 -8.30
N PRO A 76 -11.70 4.13 -9.19
CA PRO A 76 -10.87 3.83 -10.35
C PRO A 76 -9.47 3.32 -9.96
N SER A 77 -8.83 2.59 -10.87
CA SER A 77 -7.40 2.31 -10.78
C SER A 77 -6.61 3.62 -10.80
N PHE A 78 -5.38 3.57 -10.32
CA PHE A 78 -4.43 4.66 -10.47
C PHE A 78 -3.01 4.10 -10.56
N PRO A 79 -2.15 4.74 -11.37
CA PRO A 79 -0.76 4.33 -11.45
C PRO A 79 0.00 4.76 -10.19
N VAL A 80 0.93 3.91 -9.75
CA VAL A 80 1.88 4.19 -8.68
C VAL A 80 3.28 3.90 -9.18
N ASP A 81 4.16 4.89 -9.12
CA ASP A 81 5.58 4.74 -9.37
C ASP A 81 6.29 4.33 -8.07
N PHE A 82 6.64 3.05 -7.96
CA PHE A 82 7.26 2.51 -6.76
C PHE A 82 8.72 2.91 -6.58
N ASP A 83 9.42 3.30 -7.65
CA ASP A 83 10.78 3.83 -7.55
C ASP A 83 10.77 5.16 -6.77
N VAL A 84 9.69 5.95 -6.92
CA VAL A 84 9.47 7.18 -6.17
C VAL A 84 8.87 6.93 -4.79
N VAL A 85 7.87 6.04 -4.69
CA VAL A 85 7.13 5.79 -3.44
C VAL A 85 7.98 5.10 -2.39
N VAL A 86 8.72 4.05 -2.78
CA VAL A 86 9.61 3.32 -1.88
C VAL A 86 10.82 4.19 -1.55
N GLY A 87 11.39 4.85 -2.56
CA GLY A 87 12.54 5.74 -2.39
C GLY A 87 13.76 5.01 -1.84
N ASP A 88 14.29 5.49 -0.72
CA ASP A 88 15.44 4.94 0.00
C ASP A 88 15.07 3.95 1.11
N ALA A 89 13.81 3.51 1.18
CA ALA A 89 13.37 2.56 2.19
C ALA A 89 14.09 1.20 2.06
N SER A 90 14.43 0.62 3.20
CA SER A 90 14.99 -0.73 3.30
C SER A 90 14.01 -1.68 3.99
N LEU A 91 14.01 -2.94 3.57
CA LEU A 91 13.26 -3.98 4.28
C LEU A 91 13.91 -4.29 5.64
N PRO A 92 13.09 -4.62 6.67
CA PRO A 92 13.56 -5.00 8.00
C PRO A 92 14.11 -6.43 8.09
#